data_AF-A0A7W4HT62-F1
#
_entry.id   AF-A0A7W4HT62-F1
#
_cell.length_a   1.000
_cell.length_b   1.000
_cell.length_c   1.000
_cell.angle_alpha   90.00
_cell.angle_beta   90.00
_cell.angle_gamma   90.00
#
_symmetry.space_group_name_H-M   'P 1'
#
loop_
_entity.id
_entity.type
_entity.pdbx_description
1 polymer ?
#
loop_
_entity_poly.entity_id
_entity_poly.type
_entity_poly.pdbx_seq_one_letter_code
_entity_poly.pdbx_strand_id
1 'polypeptide(L)' 'CQHHTRAYINHLFRADEILGATLASIHNERFVVRTVDQIRASLLDSTFFDFKQSFLARYYGDNLPIGVTL' A
#
# COMPACT_ATOMS: atom_id res chain seq x y z
N CYS A 1 -8.03 -5.91 -6.25
CA CYS A 1 -9.19 -5.12 -5.78
C CYS A 1 -10.19 -4.83 -6.91
N GLN A 2 -10.62 -5.83 -7.68
CA GLN A 2 -11.56 -5.63 -8.80
C GLN A 2 -12.97 -6.14 -8.45
N HIS A 3 -13.07 -7.16 -7.59
CA HIS A 3 -14.32 -7.90 -7.37
C HIS A 3 -14.92 -7.77 -5.97
N HIS A 4 -14.16 -7.31 -4.97
CA HIS A 4 -14.61 -7.25 -3.59
C HIS A 4 -14.59 -5.82 -3.07
N THR A 5 -15.68 -5.41 -2.42
CA THR A 5 -15.82 -4.09 -1.80
C THR A 5 -15.18 -4.08 -0.41
N ARG A 6 -14.82 -2.89 0.08
CA ARG A 6 -14.33 -2.71 1.46
C ARG A 6 -15.34 -3.17 2.51
N ALA A 7 -16.64 -2.96 2.26
CA ALA A 7 -17.70 -3.39 3.15
C ALA A 7 -17.75 -4.93 3.28
N TYR A 8 -17.59 -5.64 2.16
CA TYR A 8 -17.55 -7.09 2.15
C TYR A 8 -16.32 -7.63 2.92
N ILE A 9 -15.13 -7.08 2.69
CA ILE A 9 -13.93 -7.47 3.44
C ILE A 9 -14.09 -7.21 4.95
N ASN A 10 -14.66 -6.07 5.34
CA ASN A 10 -14.94 -5.76 6.74
C ASN A 10 -15.92 -6.79 7.36
N HIS A 11 -16.96 -7.16 6.62
CA HIS A 11 -17.87 -8.22 7.05
C HIS A 11 -17.13 -9.55 7.29
N LEU A 12 -16.26 -9.99 6.36
CA LEU A 12 -15.51 -11.24 6.50
C LEU A 12 -14.64 -11.24 7.78
N PHE A 13 -13.99 -10.13 8.08
CA PHE A 13 -13.21 -9.99 9.33
C PHE A 13 -14.09 -10.03 10.58
N ARG A 14 -15.28 -9.41 10.54
CA ARG A 14 -16.22 -9.45 11.68
C ARG A 14 -16.87 -10.81 11.87
N ALA A 15 -17.01 -11.58 10.80
CA ALA A 15 -17.55 -12.93 10.80
C ALA A 15 -16.50 -14.01 11.11
N ASP A 16 -15.23 -13.63 11.30
CA ASP A 16 -14.08 -14.53 11.50
C ASP A 16 -13.91 -15.56 10.37
N GLU A 17 -14.18 -15.13 9.14
CA GLU A 17 -14.02 -15.98 7.96
C GLU A 17 -12.58 -15.94 7.42
N ILE A 18 -11.98 -17.12 7.20
CA ILE A 18 -10.62 -17.26 6.65
C ILE A 18 -10.42 -16.52 5.32
N LEU A 19 -11.48 -16.41 4.52
CA LEU A 19 -11.46 -15.68 3.26
C LEU A 19 -11.06 -14.21 3.44
N GLY A 20 -11.43 -13.58 4.57
CA GLY A 20 -11.02 -12.22 4.92
C GLY A 20 -9.50 -12.09 4.97
N ALA A 21 -8.84 -13.01 5.69
CA ALA A 21 -7.39 -13.06 5.78
C ALA A 21 -6.75 -13.35 4.42
N THR A 22 -7.27 -14.29 3.63
CA THR A 22 -6.76 -14.60 2.30
C THR A 22 -6.81 -13.39 1.35
N LEU A 23 -7.95 -12.70 1.29
CA LEU A 23 -8.12 -11.53 0.42
C LEU A 23 -7.25 -10.35 0.87
N ALA A 24 -7.07 -10.16 2.18
CA ALA A 24 -6.17 -9.15 2.72
C ALA A 24 -4.70 -9.45 2.39
N SER A 25 -4.27 -10.70 2.51
CA SER A 25 -2.91 -11.10 2.11
C SER A 25 -2.66 -10.83 0.62
N ILE A 26 -3.58 -11.23 -0.26
CA ILE A 26 -3.45 -10.96 -1.70
C ILE A 26 -3.37 -9.44 -1.97
N HIS A 27 -4.19 -8.64 -1.28
CA HIS A 27 -4.15 -7.18 -1.41
C HIS A 27 -2.83 -6.58 -0.94
N ASN A 28 -2.36 -6.98 0.24
CA ASN A 28 -1.15 -6.46 0.89
C ASN A 28 0.10 -6.83 0.08
N GLU A 29 0.22 -8.08 -0.35
CA GLU A 29 1.33 -8.53 -1.21
C GLU A 29 1.36 -7.75 -2.52
N ARG A 30 0.21 -7.57 -3.18
CA ARG A 30 0.13 -6.78 -4.41
C ARG A 30 0.53 -5.32 -4.16
N PHE A 31 0.17 -4.74 -3.02
CA PHE A 31 0.56 -3.38 -2.65
C PHE A 31 2.08 -3.25 -2.48
N VAL A 32 2.72 -4.18 -1.76
CA VAL A 32 4.18 -4.16 -1.53
C VAL A 32 4.93 -4.33 -2.85
N VAL A 33 4.60 -5.37 -3.63
CA VAL A 33 5.25 -5.64 -4.92
C VAL A 33 5.11 -4.45 -5.85
N ARG A 34 3.91 -3.87 -5.97
CA ARG A 34 3.68 -2.67 -6.80
C ARG A 34 4.53 -1.49 -6.34
N THR A 35 4.67 -1.29 -5.04
CA THR A 35 5.45 -0.17 -4.48
C THR A 35 6.93 -0.33 -4.85
N VAL A 36 7.49 -1.53 -4.71
CA VAL A 36 8.88 -1.81 -5.11
C VAL A 36 9.08 -1.68 -6.61
N ASP A 37 8.09 -2.09 -7.42
CA ASP A 37 8.13 -1.90 -8.88
C ASP A 37 8.17 -0.41 -9.26
N GLN A 38 7.37 0.42 -8.59
CA GLN A 38 7.37 1.87 -8.79
C GLN A 38 8.70 2.51 -8.35
N ILE A 39 9.27 2.06 -7.23
CA ILE A 39 10.61 2.49 -6.81
C ILE A 39 11.63 2.15 -7.90
N ARG A 40 11.63 0.91 -8.40
CA ARG A 40 12.55 0.47 -9.45
C ARG A 40 12.41 1.32 -10.72
N ALA A 41 11.19 1.58 -11.18
CA ALA A 41 10.94 2.44 -12.33
C ALA A 41 11.47 3.86 -12.11
N SER A 42 11.18 4.46 -10.95
CA SER A 42 11.64 5.82 -10.62
C SER A 42 13.18 5.95 -10.52
N LEU A 43 13.88 4.88 -10.16
CA LEU A 43 15.34 4.85 -10.17
C LEU A 43 15.89 4.85 -11.60
N LEU A 44 15.27 4.10 -12.51
CA LEU A 44 15.65 4.09 -13.93
C LEU A 44 15.36 5.45 -14.58
N ASP A 45 14.25 6.09 -14.21
CA ASP A 45 13.83 7.39 -14.73
C ASP A 45 14.49 8.58 -14.01
N SER A 46 15.35 8.32 -13.01
CA SER A 46 15.99 9.36 -12.17
C SER A 46 15.01 10.28 -11.42
N THR A 47 13.78 9.83 -11.18
CA THR A 47 12.69 10.54 -10.48
C THR A 47 12.40 9.99 -9.08
N PHE A 48 13.30 9.20 -8.51
CA PHE A 48 13.09 8.51 -7.23
C PHE A 48 12.75 9.45 -6.06
N PHE A 49 13.40 10.62 -5.96
CA PHE A 49 13.13 11.54 -4.84
C PHE A 49 11.73 12.14 -4.90
N ASP A 50 11.22 12.46 -6.09
CA ASP A 50 9.85 12.94 -6.29
C ASP A 50 8.83 11.84 -5.95
N PHE A 51 9.12 10.60 -6.37
CA PHE A 51 8.30 9.45 -6.01
C PHE A 51 8.29 9.23 -4.48
N LYS A 52 9.47 9.27 -3.83
CA LYS A 52 9.60 9.11 -2.38
C LYS A 52 8.77 10.17 -1.64
N GLN A 53 8.94 11.45 -2.02
CA GLN A 53 8.24 12.56 -1.39
C GLN A 53 6.72 12.40 -1.50
N SER A 54 6.21 12.19 -2.72
CA SER A 54 4.78 12.03 -2.97
C SER A 54 4.19 10.78 -2.31
N PHE A 55 4.93 9.67 -2.29
CA PHE A 55 4.51 8.44 -1.63
C PHE A 55 4.40 8.62 -0.11
N LEU A 56 5.43 9.17 0.52
CA LEU A 56 5.48 9.36 1.98
C LEU A 56 4.44 10.38 2.44
N ALA A 57 4.28 11.50 1.72
CA ALA A 57 3.26 12.50 2.00
C ALA A 57 1.84 11.88 1.97
N ARG A 58 1.56 11.00 1.00
CA ARG A 58 0.26 10.31 0.93
C ARG A 58 0.10 9.21 1.99
N TYR A 59 1.17 8.47 2.30
CA TYR A 59 1.10 7.31 3.18
C TYR A 59 1.04 7.69 4.66
N TYR A 60 1.84 8.69 5.08
CA TYR A 60 1.90 9.15 6.46
C TYR A 60 1.08 10.42 6.71
N GLY A 61 0.77 11.21 5.69
CA GLY A 61 0.17 12.54 5.88
C GLY A 61 1.04 13.39 6.79
N ASP A 62 0.43 14.01 7.79
CA ASP A 62 1.13 14.81 8.81
C ASP A 62 1.89 13.96 9.84
N ASN A 63 1.73 12.63 9.83
CA ASN A 63 2.31 11.71 10.82
C ASN A 63 3.62 11.08 10.32
N LEU A 64 4.57 11.91 9.89
CA LEU A 64 5.87 11.40 9.44
C LEU A 64 6.65 10.75 10.60
N PRO A 65 7.30 9.59 10.38
CA PRO A 65 8.15 8.98 11.40
C PRO A 65 9.34 9.89 11.76
N ILE A 66 9.74 9.84 13.03
CA ILE A 66 10.89 10.60 13.53
C ILE A 66 12.14 10.24 12.72
N GLY A 67 12.82 11.26 12.19
CA GLY A 67 14.04 11.11 11.40
C GLY A 67 13.84 10.92 9.90
N VAL A 68 12.60 10.96 9.40
CA VAL A 68 12.31 10.90 7.96
C VAL A 68 12.12 12.31 7.39
N THR A 69 12.81 12.61 6.29
CA THR A 69 12.64 13.85 5.51
C THR A 69 11.95 13.59 4.17
N LEU A 70 11.03 14.49 3.82
CA LEU A 70 10.37 14.59 2.52
C LEU A 70 11.25 15.28 1.49
#